data_AF-A0A4S5ER12-F1
#
_entry.id   AF-A0A4S5ER12-F1
#
_cell.length_a   1.000
_cell.length_b   1.000
_cell.length_c   1.000
_cell.angle_alpha   90.00
_cell.angle_beta   90.00
_cell.angle_gamma   90.00
#
_symmetry.space_group_name_H-M   'P 1'
#
loop_
_entity.id
_entity.type
_entity.pdbx_description
1 polymer ?
#
loop_
_entity_poly.entity_id
_entity_poly.type
_entity_poly.pdbx_seq_one_letter_code
_entity_poly.pdbx_strand_id
1 'polypeptide(L)' 'MARTRNHGVRIPDDLLTLAAHVLDIPDGASSAVVIRTALARIAGVDVSDYTPVKTGRPRGARTHRQAENGEQAA' A
#
# COMPACT_ATOMS: atom_id res chain seq x y z
N MET A 1 22.79 -12.00 -0.36
CA MET A 1 21.39 -12.02 -0.83
C MET A 1 20.55 -11.11 0.05
N ALA A 2 19.87 -10.11 -0.52
CA ALA A 2 18.96 -9.24 0.23
C ALA A 2 17.70 -10.01 0.63
N ARG A 3 17.32 -9.98 1.92
CA ARG A 3 16.14 -10.70 2.43
C ARG A 3 14.94 -9.74 2.43
N THR A 4 14.00 -9.93 1.52
CA THR A 4 12.75 -9.16 1.49
C THR A 4 11.86 -9.55 2.67
N ARG A 5 11.36 -8.55 3.42
CA ARG A 5 10.40 -8.72 4.52
C ARG A 5 9.09 -8.03 4.17
N ASN A 6 7.98 -8.63 4.60
CA ASN A 6 6.65 -8.02 4.45
C ASN A 6 6.32 -7.20 5.68
N HIS A 7 5.90 -5.96 5.45
CA HIS A 7 5.36 -5.08 6.47
C HIS A 7 3.92 -4.74 6.10
N GLY A 8 2.98 -5.02 7.01
CA GLY A 8 1.60 -4.57 6.86
C GLY A 8 1.49 -3.11 7.31
N VAL A 9 0.99 -2.23 6.44
CA VAL A 9 0.78 -0.81 6.74
C VAL A 9 -0.66 -0.47 6.37
N ARG A 10 -1.35 0.29 7.22
CA ARG A 10 -2.66 0.87 6.90
C ARG A 10 -2.44 2.28 6.37
N ILE A 11 -2.98 2.56 5.19
CA ILE A 11 -2.87 3.86 4.52
C ILE A 11 -4.29 4.28 4.16
N PRO A 12 -4.73 5.50 4.51
CA PRO A 12 -6.00 6.05 4.03
C PRO A 12 -6.01 6.15 2.51
N ASP A 13 -7.15 5.85 1.87
CA ASP A 13 -7.27 5.87 0.41
C ASP A 13 -6.98 7.25 -0.20
N ASP A 14 -7.38 8.33 0.49
CA ASP A 14 -7.11 9.71 0.07
C ASP A 14 -5.61 10.03 0.05
N LEU A 15 -4.86 9.52 1.04
CA LEU A 15 -3.41 9.71 1.10
C LEU A 15 -2.73 8.92 -0.01
N LEU A 16 -3.21 7.72 -0.31
CA LEU A 16 -2.70 6.91 -1.42
C LEU A 16 -2.96 7.59 -2.76
N THR A 17 -4.16 8.18 -2.94
CA THR A 17 -4.54 8.94 -4.14
C THR A 17 -3.67 10.19 -4.30
N LEU A 18 -3.48 10.95 -3.22
CA LEU A 18 -2.59 12.11 -3.22
C LEU A 18 -1.15 11.72 -3.56
N ALA A 19 -0.64 10.62 -3.00
CA ALA A 19 0.70 10.13 -3.28
C ALA A 19 0.85 9.72 -4.75
N ALA A 20 -0.15 9.06 -5.34
CA ALA A 20 -0.14 8.71 -6.76
C ALA A 20 -0.06 9.95 -7.65
N HIS A 21 -0.86 10.98 -7.33
CA HIS A 21 -0.88 12.24 -8.06
C HIS A 21 0.46 12.99 -7.97
N VAL A 22 1.03 13.14 -6.76
CA VAL A 22 2.31 13.82 -6.53
C VAL A 22 3.49 13.10 -7.20
N LEU A 23 3.37 11.79 -7.42
CA LEU A 23 4.40 10.96 -8.05
C LEU A 23 4.18 10.77 -9.57
N ASP A 24 3.20 11.45 -10.16
CA ASP A 24 2.82 11.31 -11.58
C ASP A 24 2.53 9.85 -11.99
N ILE A 25 1.97 9.07 -11.05
CA ILE A 25 1.67 7.66 -11.27
C ILE A 25 0.32 7.55 -12.00
N PRO A 26 0.21 6.74 -13.08
CA PRO A 26 -1.04 6.58 -13.81
C PRO A 26 -2.18 6.04 -12.94
N ASP A 27 -3.39 6.50 -13.24
CA ASP A 27 -4.61 5.97 -12.65
C ASP A 27 -4.72 4.45 -12.88
N GLY A 28 -5.14 3.73 -11.84
CA GLY A 28 -5.23 2.26 -11.88
C GLY A 28 -3.95 1.52 -11.48
N ALA A 29 -2.86 2.23 -11.16
CA ALA A 29 -1.70 1.60 -10.53
C ALA A 29 -2.06 0.98 -9.16
N SER A 30 -1.52 -0.20 -8.88
CA SER A 30 -1.76 -0.85 -7.57
C SER A 30 -1.14 -0.03 -6.42
N SER A 31 -1.73 -0.09 -5.23
CA SER A 31 -1.18 0.58 -4.03
C SER A 31 0.28 0.22 -3.75
N ALA A 32 0.69 -1.01 -4.08
CA ALA A 32 2.06 -1.49 -3.92
C ALA A 32 3.05 -0.79 -4.87
N VAL A 33 2.60 -0.30 -6.03
CA VAL A 33 3.42 0.52 -6.93
C VAL A 33 3.59 1.91 -6.33
N VAL A 34 2.49 2.54 -5.91
CA VAL A 34 2.50 3.88 -5.29
C VAL A 34 3.44 3.92 -4.07
N ILE A 35 3.29 2.99 -3.14
CA ILE A 35 4.12 2.92 -1.92
C ILE A 35 5.59 2.70 -2.27
N ARG A 36 5.89 1.85 -3.26
CA ARG A 36 7.26 1.56 -3.65
C ARG A 36 7.93 2.77 -4.30
N THR A 37 7.23 3.45 -5.21
CA THR A 37 7.73 4.67 -5.84
C THR A 37 7.98 5.77 -4.81
N ALA A 38 7.08 5.93 -3.84
CA ALA A 38 7.27 6.86 -2.73
C ALA A 38 8.54 6.53 -1.92
N LEU A 39 8.72 5.27 -1.52
CA LEU A 39 9.88 4.83 -0.74
C LEU A 39 11.19 4.97 -1.52
N ALA A 40 11.21 4.62 -2.79
CA ALA A 40 12.38 4.76 -3.64
C ALA A 40 12.81 6.22 -3.76
N ARG A 41 11.84 7.12 -3.96
CA ARG A 41 12.08 8.57 -4.01
C ARG A 41 12.63 9.12 -2.69
N ILE A 42 12.12 8.67 -1.55
CA ILE A 42 12.62 9.05 -0.22
C ILE A 42 14.05 8.53 0.00
N ALA A 43 14.33 7.30 -0.43
CA ALA A 43 15.64 6.68 -0.27
C ALA A 43 16.67 7.14 -1.32
N GLY A 44 16.26 7.91 -2.33
CA GLY A 44 17.14 8.35 -3.43
C GLY A 44 17.59 7.21 -4.34
N VAL A 45 16.79 6.16 -4.48
CA VAL A 45 17.10 4.97 -5.31
C VAL A 45 16.09 4.84 -6.45
N ASP A 46 16.49 4.15 -7.53
CA ASP A 46 15.58 3.86 -8.64
C ASP A 46 14.62 2.72 -8.26
N VAL A 47 13.34 2.87 -8.61
CA VAL A 47 12.32 1.83 -8.43
C VAL A 47 12.62 0.61 -9.31
N SER A 48 13.27 0.82 -10.45
CA SER A 48 13.65 -0.20 -11.43
C SER A 48 14.63 -1.23 -10.86
N ASP A 49 15.40 -0.84 -9.84
CA ASP A 49 16.32 -1.74 -9.14
C ASP A 49 15.61 -2.75 -8.23
N TYR A 50 14.30 -2.57 -8.01
CA TYR A 50 13.48 -3.42 -7.14
C TYR A 50 12.48 -4.27 -7.92
N THR A 51 12.87 -5.52 -8.20
CA THR A 51 11.94 -6.56 -8.64
C THR A 51 11.05 -7.00 -7.47
N PRO A 52 9.72 -6.78 -7.52
CA PRO A 52 8.83 -7.20 -6.46
C PRO A 52 8.75 -8.73 -6.44
N VAL A 53 9.17 -9.32 -5.32
CA VAL A 53 8.86 -10.72 -5.07
C VAL A 53 7.39 -10.79 -4.67
N LYS A 54 6.59 -11.63 -5.35
CA LYS A 54 5.23 -11.94 -4.91
C LYS A 54 5.30 -12.55 -3.52
N THR A 55 5.05 -11.73 -2.51
CA THR A 55 4.89 -12.18 -1.16
C THR A 55 3.40 -12.32 -0.86
N GLY A 56 3.01 -13.47 -0.32
CA GLY A 56 1.61 -13.77 -0.02
C GLY A 56 0.96 -12.66 0.82
N ARG A 57 -0.35 -12.47 0.62
CA ARG A 57 -1.17 -11.47 1.31
C ARG A 57 -0.95 -11.56 2.84
N PRO A 58 -0.60 -10.46 3.54
CA PRO A 58 -0.48 -10.50 4.99
C PRO A 58 -1.84 -10.87 5.60
N ARG A 59 -1.85 -11.92 6.44
CA ARG A 59 -3.02 -12.32 7.24
C ARG A 59 -3.33 -11.19 8.22
N GLY A 60 -4.36 -10.40 7.95
CA GLY A 60 -4.79 -9.31 8.83
C GLY A 60 -5.64 -8.20 8.19
N ALA A 61 -5.74 -8.14 6.85
CA ALA A 61 -6.53 -7.11 6.16
C ALA A 61 -8.05 -7.40 6.07
N ARG A 62 -8.60 -8.20 6.99
CA ARG A 62 -10.06 -8.38 7.14
C ARG A 62 -10.50 -7.78 8.47
N THR A 63 -11.66 -7.12 8.43
CA THR A 63 -12.47 -6.55 9.53
C THR A 63 -11.91 -5.33 10.27
N HIS A 64 -12.28 -4.14 9.79
CA HIS A 64 -12.69 -3.03 10.65
C HIS A 64 -13.98 -2.32 10.18
N ARG A 65 -14.64 -2.78 9.11
CA ARG A 65 -15.83 -2.13 8.54
C ARG A 65 -17.16 -2.82 8.86
N GLN A 66 -17.19 -3.76 9.80
CA GLN A 66 -18.40 -4.54 10.12
C GLN A 66 -18.91 -4.36 11.56
N ALA A 67 -18.25 -3.53 12.38
CA ALA A 67 -18.67 -3.33 13.77
C ALA A 67 -19.62 -2.12 13.99
N GLU A 68 -19.82 -1.24 12.99
CA GLU A 68 -20.57 0.01 13.21
C GLU A 68 -22.03 -0.02 12.71
N ASN A 69 -22.45 -1.06 11.97
CA ASN A 69 -23.81 -1.15 11.39
C ASN A 69 -24.72 -2.22 12.06
N GLY A 70 -24.32 -2.79 13.19
CA GLY A 70 -25.04 -3.89 13.85
C GLY A 70 -25.81 -3.52 15.12
N GLU A 71 -25.67 -2.29 15.64
CA GLU A 71 -26.19 -1.93 16.98
C GLU A 71 -27.08 -0.68 16.95
N GLN A 72 -27.94 -0.59 15.94
CA GLN A 72 -29.13 0.28 15.92
C GLN A 72 -30.30 -0.47 15.28
N ALA A 73 -30.68 -1.59 15.89
CA ALA A 73 -31.97 -2.25 15.65
C ALA A 73 -32.27 -3.17 16.84
N ALA A 74 -32.64 -2.57 17.97
CA ALA A 74 -33.36 -3.19 19.06
C ALA A 74 -34.55 -2.29 19.41
#